data_AF-A0A523LGP2-F1
#
_entry.id   AF-A0A523LGP2-F1
#
_cell.length_a   1.000
_cell.length_b   1.000
_cell.length_c   1.000
_cell.angle_alpha   90.00
_cell.angle_beta   90.00
_cell.angle_gamma   90.00
#
_symmetry.space_group_name_H-M   'P 1'
#
loop_
_entity.id
_entity.type
_entity.pdbx_description
1 polymer ?
#
loop_
_entity_poly.entity_id
_entity_poly.type
_entity_poly.pdbx_seq_one_letter_code
_entity_poly.pdbx_strand_id
1 'polypeptide(L)'
;MIEDSGTRVVGTRVSVSSVELSLGDRLVVIHDLEIANPPGFSSDPAFRIGEASAQLDPDDYRVIRKIFASDVTVQVESRGLDTNFKQLQENISNYSARSGNNSEPASGDEAMHLVIDLLEMDKAQARLVSDVLAEPLTFGINRLVMRDLSGTPEQVSYQIMQQITAAVVSAAALKVLEAQARDKGGAIMDAIEELLDDLSEDTDEQD
;
A
#
# COMPACT_ATOMS: atom_id res chain seq x y z
N MET A 1 2.45 11.84 15.90
CA MET A 1 1.76 10.56 16.19
C MET A 1 0.78 10.29 15.04
N ILE A 2 0.50 9.04 14.66
CA ILE A 2 0.12 8.56 13.29
C ILE A 2 1.15 8.87 12.20
N GLU A 3 1.39 10.13 11.85
CA GLU A 3 2.33 10.52 10.79
C GLU A 3 3.76 10.01 11.09
N ASP A 4 4.23 10.21 12.33
CA ASP A 4 5.56 9.73 12.76
C ASP A 4 5.67 8.20 12.79
N SER A 5 4.59 7.51 13.15
CA SER A 5 4.58 6.04 13.21
C SER A 5 4.56 5.47 11.79
N GLY A 6 3.66 5.97 10.94
CA GLY A 6 3.60 5.62 9.52
C GLY A 6 4.93 5.89 8.84
N THR A 7 5.51 7.09 9.02
CA THR A 7 6.80 7.47 8.43
C THR A 7 7.93 6.53 8.83
N ARG A 8 7.97 6.10 10.10
CA ARG A 8 8.98 5.14 10.57
C ARG A 8 8.82 3.76 9.96
N VAL A 9 7.58 3.30 9.79
CA VAL A 9 7.27 1.98 9.22
C VAL A 9 7.53 1.95 7.72
N VAL A 10 7.00 2.92 6.95
CA VAL A 10 7.11 2.93 5.48
C VAL A 10 8.43 3.52 4.97
N GLY A 11 9.22 4.13 5.84
CA GLY A 11 10.54 4.69 5.51
C GLY A 11 10.52 5.98 4.69
N THR A 12 9.35 6.56 4.44
CA THR A 12 9.16 7.85 3.77
C THR A 12 8.03 8.62 4.42
N ARG A 13 7.90 9.92 4.11
CA ARG A 13 6.98 10.82 4.78
C ARG A 13 5.53 10.35 4.62
N VAL A 14 4.87 10.14 5.74
CA VAL A 14 3.40 10.00 5.82
C VAL A 14 2.82 11.29 6.37
N SER A 15 1.76 11.80 5.75
CA SER A 15 1.01 12.94 6.25
C SER A 15 -0.49 12.75 6.15
N VAL A 16 -1.23 13.44 7.02
CA VAL A 16 -2.70 13.48 7.01
C VAL A 16 -3.16 14.93 7.23
N SER A 17 -4.34 15.31 6.72
CA SER A 17 -4.87 16.66 6.98
C SER A 17 -5.57 16.75 8.33
N SER A 18 -6.37 15.74 8.69
CA SER A 18 -7.05 15.65 9.97
C SER A 18 -7.36 14.20 10.36
N VAL A 19 -7.61 14.03 11.66
CA VAL A 19 -8.09 12.77 12.24
C VAL A 19 -9.30 13.08 13.11
N GLU A 20 -10.42 12.43 12.83
CA GLU A 20 -11.65 12.52 13.61
C GLU A 20 -11.90 11.23 14.38
N LEU A 21 -12.31 11.36 15.64
CA LEU A 21 -12.53 10.23 16.54
C LEU A 21 -13.93 10.36 17.16
N SER A 22 -14.81 9.41 16.85
CA SER A 22 -16.07 9.23 17.58
C SER A 22 -15.94 8.01 18.48
N LEU A 23 -15.72 8.24 19.78
CA LEU A 23 -15.63 7.15 20.77
C LEU A 23 -16.96 6.42 20.95
N GLY A 24 -18.09 7.14 20.88
CA GLY A 24 -19.42 6.56 21.00
C GLY A 24 -19.74 5.61 19.84
N ASP A 25 -19.35 6.00 18.63
CA ASP A 25 -19.59 5.21 17.41
C ASP A 25 -18.44 4.26 17.09
N ARG A 26 -17.35 4.30 17.87
CA ARG A 26 -16.09 3.56 17.66
C ARG A 26 -15.53 3.74 16.25
N LEU A 27 -15.62 4.97 15.76
CA LEU A 27 -15.26 5.34 14.40
C LEU A 27 -14.03 6.25 14.44
N VAL A 28 -13.06 5.93 13.60
CA VAL A 28 -11.90 6.77 13.29
C VAL A 28 -12.01 7.18 11.83
N VAL A 29 -11.87 8.46 11.52
CA VAL A 29 -11.80 8.96 10.14
C VAL A 29 -10.50 9.71 9.96
N ILE A 30 -9.80 9.44 8.87
CA ILE A 30 -8.57 10.10 8.47
C ILE A 30 -8.82 10.76 7.12
N HIS A 31 -8.47 12.04 7.02
CA HIS A 31 -8.59 12.81 5.79
C HIS A 31 -7.23 13.08 5.16
N ASP A 32 -7.20 13.06 3.83
CA ASP A 32 -6.06 13.35 2.97
C ASP A 32 -4.76 12.64 3.41
N LEU A 33 -4.85 11.32 3.60
CA LEU A 33 -3.66 10.52 3.88
C LEU A 33 -2.78 10.45 2.64
N GLU A 34 -1.51 10.75 2.82
CA GLU A 34 -0.51 10.75 1.77
C GLU A 34 0.73 9.99 2.24
N ILE A 35 1.24 9.12 1.38
CA ILE A 35 2.54 8.49 1.51
C ILE A 35 3.40 9.01 0.37
N ALA A 36 4.43 9.78 0.72
CA ALA A 36 5.39 10.30 -0.24
C ALA A 36 6.13 9.16 -0.95
N ASN A 37 6.72 9.44 -2.09
CA ASN A 37 7.62 8.50 -2.74
C ASN A 37 8.92 8.32 -1.92
N PRO A 38 9.55 7.13 -1.95
CA PRO A 38 10.88 6.96 -1.38
C PRO A 38 11.95 7.73 -2.19
N PRO A 39 13.14 7.99 -1.60
CA PRO A 39 14.24 8.62 -2.31
C PRO A 39 14.59 7.88 -3.59
N GLY A 40 14.88 8.62 -4.66
CA GLY A 40 15.18 8.03 -5.96
C GLY A 40 13.97 8.00 -6.90
N PHE A 41 12.75 8.25 -6.44
CA PHE A 41 11.54 8.35 -7.28
C PHE A 41 11.08 9.81 -7.44
N SER A 42 9.98 10.05 -8.17
CA SER A 42 9.47 11.41 -8.37
C SER A 42 8.96 12.05 -7.06
N SER A 43 8.67 13.35 -7.10
CA SER A 43 8.08 14.07 -5.97
C SER A 43 6.58 13.84 -5.81
N ASP A 44 5.93 13.23 -6.80
CA ASP A 44 4.51 12.89 -6.67
C ASP A 44 4.36 11.78 -5.63
N PRO A 45 3.29 11.75 -4.82
CA PRO A 45 3.15 10.73 -3.77
C PRO A 45 2.87 9.35 -4.35
N ALA A 46 3.46 8.32 -3.71
CA ALA A 46 3.22 6.91 -4.06
C ALA A 46 1.77 6.50 -3.78
N PHE A 47 1.17 7.06 -2.74
CA PHE A 47 -0.17 6.69 -2.30
C PHE A 47 -0.92 7.89 -1.73
N ARG A 48 -2.19 8.05 -2.13
CA ARG A 48 -3.12 9.05 -1.58
C ARG A 48 -4.47 8.42 -1.28
N ILE A 49 -5.07 8.82 -0.17
CA ILE A 49 -6.45 8.52 0.18
C ILE A 49 -7.13 9.84 0.59
N GLY A 50 -8.24 10.19 -0.05
CA GLY A 50 -9.02 11.38 0.35
C GLY A 50 -9.69 11.20 1.72
N GLU A 51 -10.31 10.03 1.94
CA GLU A 51 -10.90 9.67 3.23
C GLU A 51 -10.72 8.17 3.51
N ALA A 52 -10.27 7.85 4.72
CA ALA A 52 -10.25 6.50 5.26
C ALA A 52 -11.03 6.46 6.57
N SER A 53 -12.05 5.60 6.63
CA SER A 53 -12.83 5.35 7.85
C SER A 53 -12.54 3.95 8.39
N ALA A 54 -12.34 3.84 9.70
CA ALA A 54 -12.08 2.59 10.39
C ALA A 54 -13.06 2.40 11.55
N GLN A 55 -13.76 1.26 11.54
CA GLN A 55 -14.71 0.86 12.56
C GLN A 55 -14.04 -0.13 13.51
N LEU A 56 -13.84 0.28 14.77
CA LEU A 56 -13.16 -0.53 15.79
C LEU A 56 -14.12 -1.52 16.46
N ASP A 57 -13.65 -2.71 16.79
CA ASP A 57 -14.39 -3.72 17.56
C ASP A 57 -14.77 -3.20 18.97
N PRO A 58 -16.03 -3.35 19.49
CA PRO A 58 -16.44 -2.93 20.84
C PRO A 58 -15.56 -3.47 21.97
N ASP A 59 -15.13 -4.71 21.83
CA ASP A 59 -14.58 -5.49 22.91
C ASP A 59 -13.06 -5.62 22.80
N ASP A 60 -12.50 -5.48 21.59
CA ASP A 60 -11.05 -5.53 21.35
C ASP A 60 -10.56 -4.39 20.44
N TYR A 61 -9.80 -3.45 20.99
CA TYR A 61 -9.23 -2.33 20.22
C TYR A 61 -8.17 -2.76 19.18
N ARG A 62 -7.71 -4.01 19.24
CA ARG A 62 -6.79 -4.61 18.27
C ARG A 62 -7.48 -5.15 17.03
N VAL A 63 -8.82 -5.19 17.03
CA VAL A 63 -9.63 -5.65 15.91
C VAL A 63 -10.32 -4.46 15.25
N ILE A 64 -10.09 -4.30 13.94
CA ILE A 64 -10.76 -3.34 13.08
C ILE A 64 -11.76 -4.10 12.22
N ARG A 65 -13.06 -3.98 12.51
CA ARG A 65 -14.12 -4.70 11.79
C ARG A 65 -14.21 -4.29 10.32
N LYS A 66 -13.97 -3.01 10.04
CA LYS A 66 -14.03 -2.50 8.68
C LYS A 66 -13.15 -1.28 8.50
N ILE A 67 -12.37 -1.26 7.42
CA ILE A 67 -11.78 -0.08 6.83
C ILE A 67 -12.47 0.18 5.49
N PHE A 68 -12.88 1.42 5.26
CA PHE A 68 -13.33 1.90 3.97
C PHE A 68 -12.51 3.11 3.55
N ALA A 69 -11.89 3.03 2.37
CA ALA A 69 -11.10 4.10 1.79
C ALA A 69 -11.69 4.54 0.46
N SER A 70 -11.82 5.86 0.27
CA SER A 70 -12.30 6.49 -0.97
C SER A 70 -11.28 7.48 -1.52
N ASP A 71 -11.45 7.82 -2.81
CA ASP A 71 -10.56 8.72 -3.55
C ASP A 71 -9.10 8.26 -3.50
N VAL A 72 -8.91 6.95 -3.62
CA VAL A 72 -7.60 6.32 -3.55
C VAL A 72 -6.84 6.54 -4.85
N THR A 73 -5.63 7.08 -4.78
CA THR A 73 -4.71 7.17 -5.92
C THR A 73 -3.40 6.46 -5.59
N VAL A 74 -2.96 5.63 -6.52
CA VAL A 74 -1.74 4.84 -6.43
C VAL A 74 -0.81 5.24 -7.56
N GLN A 75 0.43 5.59 -7.24
CA GLN A 75 1.46 5.85 -8.24
C GLN A 75 2.56 4.81 -8.11
N VAL A 76 2.69 3.96 -9.13
CA VAL A 76 3.78 3.00 -9.25
C VAL A 76 4.77 3.54 -10.26
N GLU A 77 6.02 3.69 -9.83
CA GLU A 77 7.14 4.13 -10.66
C GLU A 77 8.14 2.99 -10.78
N SER A 78 8.44 2.59 -12.01
CA SER A 78 9.52 1.68 -12.34
C SER A 78 10.70 2.44 -12.93
N ARG A 79 11.91 2.00 -12.57
CA ARG A 79 13.19 2.45 -13.16
C ARG A 79 14.09 1.24 -13.33
N GLY A 80 14.06 0.61 -14.50
CA GLY A 80 14.69 -0.69 -14.70
C GLY A 80 14.03 -1.76 -13.85
N LEU A 81 14.78 -2.41 -12.96
CA LEU A 81 14.28 -3.49 -12.09
C LEU A 81 13.80 -3.00 -10.71
N ASP A 82 13.93 -1.70 -10.43
CA ASP A 82 13.54 -1.13 -9.14
C ASP A 82 12.22 -0.38 -9.27
N THR A 83 11.29 -0.66 -8.36
CA THR A 83 10.03 0.08 -8.25
C THR A 83 9.96 0.84 -6.92
N ASN A 84 9.18 1.91 -6.88
CA ASN A 84 8.91 2.62 -5.63
C ASN A 84 8.15 1.74 -4.63
N PHE A 85 7.31 0.81 -5.11
CA PHE A 85 6.55 -0.10 -4.27
C PHE A 85 7.44 -1.19 -3.65
N LYS A 86 8.39 -1.73 -4.41
CA LYS A 86 9.49 -2.57 -3.91
C LYS A 86 10.20 -1.91 -2.76
N GLN A 87 10.66 -0.67 -2.98
CA GLN A 87 11.41 0.07 -1.97
C GLN A 87 10.58 0.33 -0.70
N LEU A 88 9.27 0.59 -0.85
CA LEU A 88 8.36 0.73 0.30
C LEU A 88 8.19 -0.59 1.06
N GLN A 89 8.02 -1.72 0.36
CA GLN A 89 7.94 -3.05 0.95
C GLN A 89 9.23 -3.41 1.69
N GLU A 90 10.39 -3.20 1.08
CA GLU A 90 11.69 -3.37 1.71
C GLU A 90 11.85 -2.50 2.97
N ASN A 91 11.38 -1.25 2.95
CA ASN A 91 11.42 -0.38 4.13
C ASN A 91 10.61 -0.97 5.29
N ILE A 92 9.40 -1.48 5.01
CA ILE A 92 8.51 -2.11 5.99
C ILE A 92 9.17 -3.39 6.56
N SER A 93 9.73 -4.23 5.69
CA SER A 93 10.42 -5.47 6.07
C SER A 93 11.66 -5.18 6.93
N ASN A 94 12.48 -4.21 6.52
CA ASN A 94 13.68 -3.78 7.25
C ASN A 94 13.33 -3.18 8.61
N TYR A 95 12.24 -2.41 8.71
CA TYR A 95 11.77 -1.89 10.00
C TYR A 95 11.39 -3.04 10.94
N SER A 96 10.66 -4.03 10.44
CA SER A 96 10.26 -5.23 11.20
C SER A 96 11.48 -6.00 11.73
N ALA A 97 12.48 -6.25 10.88
CA ALA A 97 13.70 -6.96 11.27
C ALA A 97 14.54 -6.21 12.31
N ARG A 98 14.59 -4.87 12.24
CA ARG A 98 15.30 -4.02 13.21
C ARG A 98 14.56 -3.94 14.54
N SER A 99 13.24 -3.85 14.51
CA SER A 99 12.39 -3.82 15.70
C SER A 99 12.55 -5.09 16.55
N GLY A 100 12.72 -6.25 15.91
CA GLY A 100 12.95 -7.53 16.59
C GLY A 100 14.31 -7.67 17.29
N ASN A 101 15.32 -6.89 16.89
CA ASN A 101 16.70 -7.07 17.35
C ASN A 101 17.18 -6.07 18.42
N ASN A 102 16.36 -5.08 18.83
CA ASN A 102 16.85 -3.97 19.66
C ASN A 102 15.95 -3.56 20.84
N SER A 103 15.17 -4.50 21.39
CA SER A 103 14.36 -4.22 22.58
C SER A 103 14.90 -5.02 23.79
N GLU A 104 15.62 -4.34 24.69
CA GLU A 104 15.61 -4.73 26.10
C GLU A 104 14.15 -4.76 26.57
N PRO A 105 13.72 -5.79 27.31
CA PRO A 105 12.31 -5.98 27.62
C PRO A 105 11.83 -4.91 28.61
N ALA A 106 11.24 -3.84 28.07
CA ALA A 106 10.33 -3.01 28.83
C ALA A 106 9.04 -3.81 29.04
N SER A 107 9.02 -4.60 30.11
CA SER A 107 7.84 -5.14 30.81
C SER A 107 6.51 -5.15 30.02
N GLY A 108 6.20 -6.26 29.34
CA GLY A 108 4.81 -6.75 29.24
C GLY A 108 4.00 -6.52 27.96
N ASP A 109 4.51 -5.84 26.93
CA ASP A 109 3.80 -5.78 25.64
C ASP A 109 4.29 -6.89 24.70
N GLU A 110 3.51 -7.97 24.59
CA GLU A 110 3.53 -8.78 23.36
C GLU A 110 3.42 -7.85 22.16
N ALA A 111 4.21 -8.09 21.11
CA ALA A 111 4.08 -7.37 19.83
C ALA A 111 2.59 -7.28 19.47
N MET A 112 2.07 -6.05 19.38
CA MET A 112 0.65 -5.80 19.17
C MET A 112 0.20 -6.59 17.94
N HIS A 113 -0.69 -7.56 18.15
CA HIS A 113 -1.32 -8.29 17.06
C HIS A 113 -2.55 -7.51 16.62
N LEU A 114 -2.58 -7.09 15.36
CA LEU A 114 -3.65 -6.33 14.72
C LEU A 114 -4.44 -7.27 13.79
N VAL A 115 -5.77 -7.12 13.81
CA VAL A 115 -6.67 -7.82 12.88
C VAL A 115 -7.54 -6.80 12.16
N ILE A 116 -7.71 -6.96 10.85
CA ILE A 116 -8.65 -6.20 10.02
C ILE A 116 -9.54 -7.19 9.27
N ASP A 117 -10.81 -7.28 9.68
CA ASP A 117 -11.75 -8.25 9.09
C ASP A 117 -12.07 -7.92 7.63
N LEU A 118 -12.12 -6.64 7.30
CA LEU A 118 -12.50 -6.15 5.98
C LEU A 118 -11.85 -4.80 5.70
N LEU A 119 -11.09 -4.72 4.61
CA LEU A 119 -10.64 -3.47 4.03
C LEU A 119 -11.21 -3.34 2.62
N GLU A 120 -11.90 -2.23 2.35
CA GLU A 120 -12.47 -1.92 1.05
C GLU A 120 -11.89 -0.60 0.52
N MET A 121 -11.39 -0.63 -0.71
CA MET A 121 -11.02 0.57 -1.47
C MET A 121 -11.97 0.69 -2.66
N ASP A 122 -12.75 1.77 -2.71
CA ASP A 122 -13.69 2.03 -3.81
C ASP A 122 -13.06 2.95 -4.86
N LYS A 123 -13.22 2.59 -6.15
CA LYS A 123 -12.84 3.41 -7.31
C LYS A 123 -11.42 3.97 -7.25
N ALA A 124 -10.47 3.14 -6.81
CA ALA A 124 -9.07 3.53 -6.80
C ALA A 124 -8.59 3.86 -8.24
N GLN A 125 -7.70 4.82 -8.38
CA GLN A 125 -7.00 5.13 -9.62
C GLN A 125 -5.54 4.75 -9.47
N ALA A 126 -4.98 4.09 -10.47
CA ALA A 126 -3.57 3.80 -10.53
C ALA A 126 -2.91 4.56 -11.69
N ARG A 127 -1.70 5.03 -11.44
CA ARG A 127 -0.82 5.68 -12.40
C ARG A 127 0.49 4.91 -12.44
N LEU A 128 0.77 4.28 -13.57
CA LEU A 128 2.02 3.60 -13.84
C LEU A 128 2.94 4.53 -14.63
N VAL A 129 4.12 4.78 -14.08
CA VAL A 129 5.22 5.51 -14.70
C VAL A 129 6.38 4.53 -14.86
N SER A 130 6.93 4.40 -16.05
CA SER A 130 8.11 3.56 -16.32
C SER A 130 8.94 4.25 -17.40
N ASP A 131 10.25 3.99 -17.42
CA ASP A 131 11.17 4.49 -18.44
C ASP A 131 10.94 3.86 -19.82
N VAL A 132 10.30 2.69 -19.89
CA VAL A 132 9.88 2.09 -21.19
C VAL A 132 8.58 2.70 -21.73
N LEU A 133 7.81 3.41 -20.90
CA LEU A 133 6.58 4.09 -21.30
C LEU A 133 6.84 5.52 -21.77
N ALA A 134 6.35 5.86 -22.96
CA ALA A 134 6.45 7.23 -23.49
C ALA A 134 5.61 8.24 -22.67
N GLU A 135 4.48 7.79 -22.12
CA GLU A 135 3.60 8.58 -21.27
C GLU A 135 3.08 7.70 -20.11
N PRO A 136 2.84 8.28 -18.92
CA PRO A 136 2.25 7.53 -17.81
C PRO A 136 0.90 6.90 -18.17
N LEU A 137 0.74 5.64 -17.83
CA LEU A 137 -0.50 4.91 -18.02
C LEU A 137 -1.41 5.11 -16.80
N THR A 138 -2.64 5.56 -17.00
CA THR A 138 -3.61 5.74 -15.91
C THR A 138 -4.82 4.84 -16.12
N PHE A 139 -5.27 4.16 -15.06
CA PHE A 139 -6.40 3.24 -15.11
C PHE A 139 -7.12 3.15 -13.77
N GLY A 140 -8.42 2.89 -13.84
CA GLY A 140 -9.23 2.63 -12.66
C GLY A 140 -9.10 1.19 -12.17
N ILE A 141 -9.06 1.04 -10.85
CA ILE A 141 -9.20 -0.20 -10.13
C ILE A 141 -10.59 -0.15 -9.47
N ASN A 142 -11.53 -0.93 -10.01
CA ASN A 142 -12.96 -0.80 -9.69
C ASN A 142 -13.24 -0.88 -8.18
N ARG A 143 -12.78 -1.96 -7.54
CA ARG A 143 -12.93 -2.17 -6.10
C ARG A 143 -11.88 -3.16 -5.63
N LEU A 144 -11.19 -2.83 -4.54
CA LEU A 144 -10.34 -3.78 -3.82
C LEU A 144 -11.04 -4.19 -2.54
N VAL A 145 -11.05 -5.49 -2.27
CA VAL A 145 -11.62 -6.07 -1.08
C VAL A 145 -10.59 -7.03 -0.51
N MET A 146 -10.08 -6.69 0.67
CA MET A 146 -9.17 -7.51 1.44
C MET A 146 -9.92 -7.97 2.69
N ARG A 147 -9.71 -9.22 3.10
CA ARG A 147 -10.38 -9.82 4.26
C ARG A 147 -9.37 -10.51 5.13
N ASP A 148 -9.69 -10.59 6.42
CA ASP A 148 -8.96 -11.40 7.39
C ASP A 148 -7.46 -11.06 7.44
N LEU A 149 -7.11 -9.77 7.31
CA LEU A 149 -5.73 -9.32 7.46
C LEU A 149 -5.35 -9.43 8.93
N SER A 150 -4.19 -10.02 9.21
CA SER A 150 -3.79 -10.33 10.58
C SER A 150 -2.27 -10.40 10.70
N GLY A 151 -1.73 -9.93 11.83
CA GLY A 151 -0.30 -9.92 12.11
C GLY A 151 0.11 -8.72 12.96
N THR A 152 1.40 -8.42 13.01
CA THR A 152 1.84 -7.11 13.51
C THR A 152 1.38 -6.00 12.56
N PRO A 153 1.32 -4.72 12.99
CA PRO A 153 0.98 -3.61 12.11
C PRO A 153 1.83 -3.56 10.83
N GLU A 154 3.10 -3.92 10.92
CA GLU A 154 4.02 -4.01 9.79
C GLU A 154 3.64 -5.13 8.83
N GLN A 155 3.34 -6.33 9.35
CA GLN A 155 2.89 -7.46 8.53
C GLN A 155 1.56 -7.17 7.82
N VAL A 156 0.62 -6.52 8.51
CA VAL A 156 -0.65 -6.08 7.91
C VAL A 156 -0.41 -5.01 6.84
N SER A 157 0.50 -4.06 7.08
CA SER A 157 0.87 -3.05 6.08
C SER A 157 1.48 -3.68 4.83
N TYR A 158 2.36 -4.67 5.02
CA TYR A 158 2.96 -5.43 3.93
C TYR A 158 1.91 -6.20 3.12
N GLN A 159 0.97 -6.91 3.78
CA GLN A 159 -0.15 -7.58 3.11
C GLN A 159 -0.99 -6.61 2.27
N ILE A 160 -1.30 -5.42 2.79
CA ILE A 160 -2.06 -4.39 2.05
C ILE A 160 -1.28 -3.94 0.81
N MET A 161 0.01 -3.64 0.95
CA MET A 161 0.87 -3.22 -0.16
C MET A 161 0.93 -4.28 -1.26
N GLN A 162 1.14 -5.56 -0.91
CA GLN A 162 1.15 -6.66 -1.87
C GLN A 162 -0.17 -6.75 -2.66
N GLN A 163 -1.31 -6.64 -1.98
CA GLN A 163 -2.63 -6.69 -2.62
C GLN A 163 -2.86 -5.50 -3.56
N ILE A 164 -2.35 -4.30 -3.20
CA ILE A 164 -2.38 -3.14 -4.08
C ILE A 164 -1.51 -3.37 -5.31
N THR A 165 -0.26 -3.84 -5.15
CA THR A 165 0.64 -4.12 -6.29
C THR A 165 0.02 -5.13 -7.24
N ALA A 166 -0.49 -6.25 -6.72
CA ALA A 166 -1.16 -7.28 -7.53
C ALA A 166 -2.37 -6.73 -8.30
N ALA A 167 -3.15 -5.85 -7.67
CA ALA A 167 -4.26 -5.18 -8.33
C ALA A 167 -3.83 -4.22 -9.44
N VAL A 168 -2.75 -3.46 -9.23
CA VAL A 168 -2.18 -2.57 -10.25
C VAL A 168 -1.73 -3.39 -11.45
N VAL A 169 -0.99 -4.48 -11.23
CA VAL A 169 -0.56 -5.42 -12.29
C VAL A 169 -1.76 -5.99 -13.05
N SER A 170 -2.78 -6.47 -12.35
CA SER A 170 -3.98 -7.03 -12.97
C SER A 170 -4.70 -5.99 -13.86
N ALA A 171 -4.84 -4.76 -13.36
CA ALA A 171 -5.50 -3.69 -14.11
C ALA A 171 -4.65 -3.20 -15.30
N ALA A 172 -3.32 -3.19 -15.17
CA ALA A 172 -2.41 -2.90 -16.28
C ALA A 172 -2.48 -3.99 -17.36
N ALA A 173 -2.55 -5.27 -17.00
CA ALA A 173 -2.70 -6.38 -17.95
C ALA A 173 -3.98 -6.28 -18.77
N LEU A 174 -5.10 -5.86 -18.15
CA LEU A 174 -6.33 -5.56 -18.88
C LEU A 174 -6.14 -4.42 -19.90
N LYS A 175 -5.29 -3.42 -19.59
CA LYS A 175 -4.94 -2.35 -20.53
C LYS A 175 -4.10 -2.83 -21.70
N VAL A 176 -3.23 -3.83 -21.53
CA VAL A 176 -2.51 -4.46 -22.66
C VAL A 176 -3.50 -5.06 -23.64
N LEU A 177 -4.50 -5.79 -23.17
CA LEU A 177 -5.52 -6.40 -24.05
C LEU A 177 -6.26 -5.34 -24.87
N GLU A 178 -6.60 -4.20 -24.26
CA GLU A 178 -7.21 -3.06 -24.95
C GLU A 178 -6.25 -2.39 -25.96
N ALA A 179 -4.95 -2.33 -25.66
CA ALA A 179 -3.92 -1.67 -26.46
C ALA A 179 -3.37 -2.53 -27.61
N GLN A 180 -3.32 -3.86 -27.47
CA GLN A 180 -2.95 -4.79 -28.55
C GLN A 180 -3.94 -4.71 -29.71
N ALA A 181 -5.23 -4.52 -29.42
CA ALA A 181 -6.24 -4.23 -30.43
C ALA A 181 -5.97 -2.91 -31.20
N ARG A 182 -5.05 -2.07 -30.70
CA ARG A 182 -4.67 -0.75 -31.25
C ARG A 182 -3.18 -0.67 -31.63
N ASP A 183 -2.46 -1.79 -31.71
CA ASP A 183 -1.03 -1.88 -32.06
C ASP A 183 -0.07 -1.09 -31.13
N LYS A 184 -0.42 -0.97 -29.84
CA LYS A 184 0.38 -0.26 -28.82
C LYS A 184 0.73 -1.11 -27.58
N GLY A 185 0.60 -2.43 -27.68
CA GLY A 185 0.69 -3.33 -26.52
C GLY A 185 2.11 -3.57 -25.98
N GLY A 186 3.15 -3.47 -26.82
CA GLY A 186 4.52 -3.87 -26.47
C GLY A 186 5.07 -3.17 -25.24
N ALA A 187 5.17 -1.84 -25.26
CA ALA A 187 5.72 -1.07 -24.14
C ALA A 187 4.92 -1.22 -22.82
N ILE A 188 3.61 -1.50 -22.91
CA ILE A 188 2.79 -1.75 -21.72
C ILE A 188 3.11 -3.14 -21.14
N MET A 189 3.35 -4.13 -22.01
CA MET A 189 3.78 -5.46 -21.59
C MET A 189 5.13 -5.40 -20.88
N ASP A 190 6.11 -4.69 -21.47
CA ASP A 190 7.44 -4.51 -20.87
C ASP A 190 7.34 -3.87 -19.47
N ALA A 191 6.51 -2.82 -19.32
CA ALA A 191 6.29 -2.19 -18.03
C ALA A 191 5.58 -3.10 -17.01
N ILE A 192 4.74 -4.04 -17.46
CA ILE A 192 4.11 -5.03 -16.57
C ILE A 192 5.11 -6.10 -16.14
N GLU A 193 6.01 -6.51 -17.04
CA GLU A 193 7.09 -7.45 -16.72
C GLU A 193 7.98 -6.87 -15.61
N GLU A 194 8.36 -5.59 -15.69
CA GLU A 194 9.10 -4.90 -14.60
C GLU A 194 8.35 -4.94 -13.25
N LEU A 195 7.02 -4.79 -13.25
CA LEU A 195 6.20 -4.88 -12.04
C LEU A 195 5.98 -6.33 -11.55
N LEU A 196 6.03 -7.31 -12.44
CA LEU A 196 5.90 -8.73 -12.10
C LEU A 196 7.17 -9.25 -11.46
N ASP A 197 8.32 -8.80 -11.95
CA ASP A 197 9.62 -9.12 -11.36
C ASP A 197 9.65 -8.69 -9.88
N ASP A 198 9.17 -7.49 -9.58
CA ASP A 198 8.96 -6.96 -8.21
C ASP A 198 8.10 -7.89 -7.33
N LEU A 199 6.98 -8.39 -7.85
CA LEU A 199 6.13 -9.34 -7.12
C LEU A 199 6.77 -10.72 -6.92
N SER A 200 7.66 -11.14 -7.81
CA SER A 200 8.22 -12.49 -7.82
C SER A 200 9.42 -12.64 -6.89
N GLU A 201 10.31 -11.64 -6.85
CA GLU A 201 11.54 -11.66 -6.03
C GLU A 201 11.22 -11.73 -4.53
N ASP A 202 10.11 -11.12 -4.09
CA ASP A 202 9.66 -11.13 -2.70
C ASP A 202 9.19 -12.52 -2.19
N THR A 203 8.88 -13.45 -3.10
CA THR A 203 8.42 -14.81 -2.75
C THR A 203 9.57 -15.77 -2.40
N ASP A 204 10.77 -15.52 -2.94
CA ASP A 204 11.93 -16.42 -2.79
C ASP A 204 12.73 -16.16 -1.50
N GLU A 205 12.51 -15.03 -0.80
CA GLU A 205 13.20 -14.68 0.45
C GLU A 205 12.47 -15.13 1.73
N GLN A 206 11.34 -15.83 1.63
CA GLN A 206 10.54 -16.28 2.78
C GLN A 206 10.60 -17.79 3.10
N ASP A 207 11.42 -18.58 2.39
CA ASP A 207 11.65 -20.02 2.63
C ASP A 207 12.97 -20.34 3.37
#